data_AF-A0A1G7RRE4-F1
#
_entry.id   AF-A0A1G7RRE4-F1
#
_cell.length_a   1.000
_cell.length_b   1.000
_cell.length_c   1.000
_cell.angle_alpha   90.00
_cell.angle_beta   90.00
_cell.angle_gamma   90.00
#
_symmetry.space_group_name_H-M   'P 1'
#
loop_
_entity.id
_entity.type
_entity.pdbx_description
1 polymer ?
#
loop_
_entity_poly.entity_id
_entity_poly.type
_entity_poly.pdbx_seq_one_letter_code
_entity_poly.pdbx_strand_id
1 'polypeptide(L)'
;IVKIAKEKGKAIVIEELEIKDKGKRGDFSGRKSRRIRHNFSYKSLLSKIKTLARRERIEVIEVNPSYTSIIGMLKYAPQYMITKDTAAAYVIARRGLGKEEKIPNNYINFLNTLTEKELEELKEHIKNTVKNRHLKKKHLREIDKAIEFLQSLESESERVLKPLDGTSFSTYDFWQVLKVAVVTPFSPEKVPRDFSTLKGLLIQGKWGDP
;
A
#
# COMPACT_ATOMS: atom_id res chain seq x y z
N ILE A 1 8.49 -13.39 18.52
CA ILE A 1 7.19 -12.67 18.47
C ILE A 1 6.37 -12.95 19.72
N VAL A 2 5.88 -14.17 19.94
CA VAL A 2 5.06 -14.52 21.13
C VAL A 2 5.75 -14.16 22.45
N LYS A 3 7.04 -14.49 22.62
CA LYS A 3 7.83 -14.09 23.79
C LYS A 3 7.84 -12.56 24.01
N ILE A 4 8.06 -11.79 22.95
CA ILE A 4 8.07 -10.31 23.00
C ILE A 4 6.68 -9.78 23.40
N ALA A 5 5.62 -10.35 22.83
CA ALA A 5 4.24 -9.98 23.16
C ALA A 5 3.92 -10.27 24.63
N LYS A 6 4.39 -11.40 25.17
CA LYS A 6 4.26 -11.77 26.58
C LYS A 6 4.97 -10.79 27.49
N GLU A 7 6.25 -10.52 27.21
CA GLU A 7 7.08 -9.58 27.98
C GLU A 7 6.51 -8.16 27.99
N LYS A 8 5.87 -7.74 26.89
CA LYS A 8 5.27 -6.40 26.78
C LYS A 8 3.80 -6.34 27.23
N GLY A 9 3.18 -7.47 27.55
CA GLY A 9 1.75 -7.55 27.87
C GLY A 9 0.87 -7.03 26.73
N LYS A 10 1.19 -7.39 25.48
CA LYS A 10 0.46 -6.91 24.29
C LYS A 10 -0.12 -8.07 23.49
N ALA A 11 -1.27 -7.83 22.87
CA ALA A 11 -1.83 -8.71 21.85
C ALA A 11 -0.98 -8.69 20.56
N ILE A 12 -1.15 -9.71 19.72
CA ILE A 12 -0.53 -9.79 18.40
C ILE A 12 -1.60 -9.52 17.36
N VAL A 13 -1.38 -8.54 16.49
CA VAL A 13 -2.26 -8.30 15.34
C VAL A 13 -1.60 -8.86 14.08
N ILE A 14 -2.35 -9.62 13.30
CA ILE A 14 -1.90 -10.22 12.05
C ILE A 14 -2.90 -9.93 10.93
N GLU A 15 -2.40 -9.90 9.71
CA GLU A 15 -3.25 -9.85 8.53
C GLU A 15 -3.95 -11.19 8.28
N GLU A 16 -5.24 -11.12 7.99
CA GLU A 16 -6.02 -12.23 7.47
C GLU A 16 -5.69 -12.44 5.98
N LEU A 17 -4.62 -13.20 5.71
CA LEU A 17 -4.25 -13.54 4.33
C LEU A 17 -4.96 -14.82 3.89
N GLU A 18 -5.94 -14.69 3.01
CA GLU A 18 -6.38 -15.79 2.16
C GLU A 18 -5.28 -16.10 1.13
N ILE A 19 -4.43 -17.09 1.43
CA ILE A 19 -3.50 -17.63 0.43
C ILE A 19 -4.32 -18.44 -0.58
N LYS A 20 -4.95 -17.76 -1.53
CA LYS A 20 -5.53 -18.40 -2.71
C LYS A 20 -4.36 -18.97 -3.49
N ASP A 21 -4.48 -20.22 -3.93
CA ASP A 21 -3.48 -20.95 -4.71
C ASP A 21 -3.36 -20.39 -6.15
N LYS A 22 -3.07 -19.09 -6.27
CA LYS A 22 -3.26 -18.29 -7.48
C LYS A 22 -1.94 -17.94 -8.11
N GLY A 23 -1.35 -18.92 -8.82
CA GLY A 23 -0.52 -18.69 -10.00
C GLY A 23 0.56 -17.60 -9.91
N LYS A 24 0.98 -17.06 -11.07
CA LYS A 24 2.10 -16.11 -11.23
C LYS A 24 1.75 -14.71 -10.68
N ARG A 25 1.99 -14.41 -9.40
CA ARG A 25 1.98 -13.01 -8.90
C ARG A 25 3.19 -12.74 -8.02
N GLY A 26 4.01 -11.76 -8.41
CA GLY A 26 5.17 -11.27 -7.67
C GLY A 26 6.32 -10.80 -8.57
N ASP A 27 7.26 -10.07 -7.97
CA ASP A 27 8.48 -9.53 -8.62
C ASP A 27 9.48 -10.63 -9.02
N PHE A 28 9.24 -11.85 -8.52
CA PHE A 28 9.99 -13.05 -8.87
C PHE A 28 9.16 -13.94 -9.79
N SER A 29 9.71 -14.30 -10.95
CA SER A 29 9.16 -15.29 -11.87
C SER A 29 9.95 -16.61 -11.82
N GLY A 30 9.40 -17.69 -12.38
CA GLY A 30 10.13 -18.94 -12.60
C GLY A 30 10.40 -19.81 -11.35
N ARG A 31 11.50 -20.60 -11.39
CA ARG A 31 11.88 -21.57 -10.34
C ARG A 31 12.13 -20.91 -8.98
N LYS A 32 12.76 -19.73 -8.94
CA LYS A 32 13.10 -19.02 -7.69
C LYS A 32 11.85 -18.61 -6.91
N SER A 33 10.85 -18.06 -7.62
CA SER A 33 9.54 -17.74 -7.04
C SER A 33 8.79 -18.97 -6.54
N ARG A 34 8.79 -20.07 -7.32
CA ARG A 34 8.22 -21.35 -6.87
C ARG A 34 8.92 -21.90 -5.63
N ARG A 35 10.26 -21.85 -5.56
CA ARG A 35 11.04 -22.31 -4.41
C ARG A 35 10.78 -21.45 -3.17
N ILE A 36 10.74 -20.13 -3.30
CA ILE A 36 10.41 -19.22 -2.19
C ILE A 36 9.00 -19.50 -1.67
N ARG A 37 8.01 -19.67 -2.56
CA ARG A 37 6.62 -19.97 -2.17
C ARG A 37 6.46 -21.35 -1.54
N HIS A 38 7.18 -22.35 -2.06
CA HIS A 38 7.16 -23.70 -1.51
C HIS A 38 7.88 -23.78 -0.16
N ASN A 39 8.95 -23.01 0.03
CA ASN A 39 9.73 -23.01 1.27
C ASN A 39 9.16 -22.09 2.35
N PHE A 40 8.49 -21.01 1.97
CA PHE A 40 7.88 -20.05 2.90
C PHE A 40 6.36 -20.24 2.93
N SER A 41 5.91 -21.28 3.64
CA SER A 41 4.49 -21.46 3.91
C SER A 41 4.04 -20.45 4.98
N TYR A 42 3.60 -19.28 4.52
CA TYR A 42 3.03 -18.23 5.38
C TYR A 42 1.91 -18.79 6.27
N LYS A 43 1.12 -19.74 5.74
CA LYS A 43 0.10 -20.50 6.50
C LYS A 43 0.70 -21.27 7.68
N SER A 44 1.83 -21.95 7.47
CA SER A 44 2.54 -22.68 8.54
C SER A 44 3.07 -21.73 9.61
N LEU A 45 3.66 -20.59 9.21
CA LEU A 45 4.14 -19.58 10.14
C LEU A 45 2.99 -19.01 10.99
N LEU A 46 1.89 -18.58 10.36
CA LEU A 46 0.72 -18.06 11.07
C LEU A 46 0.10 -19.10 12.01
N SER A 47 -0.04 -20.35 11.56
CA SER A 47 -0.56 -21.45 12.39
C SER A 47 0.30 -21.66 13.65
N LYS A 48 1.63 -21.64 13.51
CA LYS A 48 2.56 -21.74 14.64
C LYS A 48 2.43 -20.54 15.58
N ILE A 49 2.34 -19.31 15.04
CA ILE A 49 2.15 -18.10 15.85
C ILE A 49 0.85 -18.19 16.66
N LYS A 50 -0.27 -18.54 16.02
CA LYS A 50 -1.58 -18.72 16.67
C LYS A 50 -1.52 -19.79 17.77
N THR A 51 -0.91 -20.93 17.47
CA THR A 51 -0.78 -22.05 18.43
C THR A 51 0.05 -21.65 19.65
N LEU A 52 1.20 -21.01 19.44
CA LEU A 52 2.08 -20.56 20.52
C LEU A 52 1.44 -19.42 21.33
N ALA A 53 0.79 -18.46 20.68
CA ALA A 53 0.09 -17.38 21.36
C ALA A 53 -1.02 -17.91 22.28
N ARG A 54 -1.83 -18.87 21.80
CA ARG A 54 -2.85 -19.54 22.63
C ARG A 54 -2.25 -20.22 23.86
N ARG A 55 -1.14 -20.95 23.70
CA ARG A 55 -0.44 -21.61 24.82
C ARG A 55 0.04 -20.60 25.86
N GLU A 56 0.50 -19.44 25.42
CA GLU A 56 1.00 -18.36 26.26
C GLU A 56 -0.10 -17.39 26.73
N ARG A 57 -1.39 -17.70 26.47
CA ARG A 57 -2.56 -16.84 26.78
C ARG A 57 -2.47 -15.43 26.19
N ILE A 58 -1.89 -15.32 24.99
CA ILE A 58 -1.79 -14.08 24.23
C ILE A 58 -2.88 -14.06 23.16
N GLU A 59 -3.63 -12.97 23.13
CA GLU A 59 -4.64 -12.73 22.11
C GLU A 59 -4.00 -12.49 20.73
N VAL A 60 -4.59 -13.10 19.70
CA VAL A 60 -4.23 -12.86 18.31
C VAL A 60 -5.45 -12.30 17.58
N ILE A 61 -5.32 -11.09 17.05
CA ILE A 61 -6.39 -10.39 16.32
C ILE A 61 -6.06 -10.47 14.84
N GLU A 62 -7.02 -10.91 14.03
CA GLU A 62 -6.92 -10.96 12.58
C GLU A 62 -7.61 -9.74 11.99
N VAL A 63 -6.93 -9.05 11.08
CA VAL A 63 -7.46 -7.84 10.43
C VAL A 63 -7.38 -7.95 8.92
N ASN A 64 -8.28 -7.25 8.24
CA ASN A 64 -8.27 -7.17 6.79
C ASN A 64 -6.91 -6.65 6.28
N PRO A 65 -6.23 -7.35 5.34
CA PRO A 65 -4.93 -6.94 4.78
C PRO A 65 -5.01 -5.82 3.74
N SER A 66 -6.22 -5.41 3.34
CA SER A 66 -6.41 -4.57 2.16
C SER A 66 -5.62 -3.26 2.28
N TYR A 67 -4.68 -3.06 1.36
CA TYR A 67 -3.88 -1.84 1.21
C TYR A 67 -3.03 -1.40 2.41
N THR A 68 -2.81 -2.26 3.41
CA THR A 68 -1.94 -1.98 4.58
C THR A 68 -0.56 -1.49 4.16
N SER A 69 0.00 -2.12 3.13
CA SER A 69 1.30 -1.76 2.56
C SER A 69 1.28 -0.40 1.84
N ILE A 70 0.20 -0.07 1.14
CA ILE A 70 0.09 1.22 0.41
C ILE A 70 -0.13 2.35 1.40
N ILE A 71 -1.06 2.19 2.35
CA ILE A 71 -1.33 3.18 3.38
C ILE A 71 -0.09 3.39 4.24
N GLY A 72 0.57 2.31 4.67
CA GLY A 72 1.82 2.39 5.43
C GLY A 72 2.87 3.19 4.68
N MET A 73 3.10 2.86 3.41
CA MET A 73 4.06 3.51 2.53
C MET A 73 3.76 4.99 2.27
N LEU A 74 2.52 5.37 2.01
CA LEU A 74 2.17 6.74 1.61
C LEU A 74 1.86 7.64 2.80
N LYS A 75 1.28 7.12 3.88
CA LYS A 75 0.84 7.91 5.03
C LYS A 75 1.89 7.92 6.13
N TYR A 76 2.30 6.74 6.58
CA TYR A 76 3.04 6.62 7.85
C TYR A 76 4.56 6.55 7.68
N ALA A 77 5.06 5.97 6.59
CA ALA A 77 6.48 5.95 6.28
C ALA A 77 7.07 7.37 6.14
N PRO A 78 6.52 8.28 5.31
CA PRO A 78 7.01 9.66 5.23
C PRO A 78 6.77 10.46 6.51
N GLN A 79 5.62 10.23 7.19
CA GLN A 79 5.26 10.99 8.40
C GLN A 79 6.19 10.70 9.57
N TYR A 80 6.47 9.42 9.84
CA TYR A 80 7.29 9.01 10.98
C TYR A 80 8.75 8.70 10.60
N MET A 81 9.12 8.85 9.32
CA MET A 81 10.46 8.54 8.82
C MET A 81 10.87 7.10 9.13
N ILE A 82 9.94 6.18 8.92
CA ILE A 82 10.12 4.74 9.15
C ILE A 82 10.06 3.99 7.82
N THR A 83 10.59 2.76 7.80
CA THR A 83 10.52 1.92 6.60
C THR A 83 9.08 1.55 6.26
N LYS A 84 8.81 1.29 4.97
CA LYS A 84 7.48 0.84 4.52
C LYS A 84 6.96 -0.39 5.28
N ASP A 85 7.85 -1.30 5.67
CA ASP A 85 7.49 -2.55 6.33
C ASP A 85 7.05 -2.28 7.79
N THR A 86 7.79 -1.41 8.49
CA THR A 86 7.39 -0.91 9.82
C THR A 86 6.10 -0.11 9.76
N ALA A 87 5.94 0.71 8.73
CA ALA A 87 4.72 1.50 8.53
C ALA A 87 3.50 0.62 8.24
N ALA A 88 3.65 -0.45 7.45
CA ALA A 88 2.59 -1.43 7.23
C ALA A 88 2.20 -2.14 8.54
N ALA A 89 3.20 -2.55 9.35
CA ALA A 89 2.94 -3.12 10.68
C ALA A 89 2.18 -2.14 11.60
N TYR A 90 2.48 -0.84 11.50
CA TYR A 90 1.75 0.19 12.23
C TYR A 90 0.27 0.30 11.77
N VAL A 91 -0.02 0.23 10.47
CA VAL A 91 -1.41 0.18 9.96
C VAL A 91 -2.15 -1.05 10.49
N ILE A 92 -1.51 -2.21 10.45
CA ILE A 92 -2.09 -3.47 10.97
C ILE A 92 -2.43 -3.31 12.45
N ALA A 93 -1.50 -2.81 13.26
CA ALA A 93 -1.73 -2.57 14.68
C ALA A 93 -2.90 -1.60 14.93
N ARG A 94 -3.00 -0.52 14.15
CA ARG A 94 -4.12 0.43 14.24
C ARG A 94 -5.47 -0.21 13.94
N ARG A 95 -5.55 -1.06 12.91
CA ARG A 95 -6.77 -1.82 12.59
C ARG A 95 -7.15 -2.78 13.72
N GLY A 96 -6.16 -3.42 14.34
CA GLY A 96 -6.41 -4.28 15.51
C GLY A 96 -6.94 -3.52 16.73
N LEU A 97 -6.71 -2.20 16.79
CA LEU A 97 -7.30 -1.30 17.79
C LEU A 97 -8.66 -0.71 17.35
N GLY A 98 -9.23 -1.16 16.25
CA GLY A 98 -10.49 -0.64 15.70
C GLY A 98 -10.37 0.76 15.09
N LYS A 99 -9.16 1.24 14.77
CA LYS A 99 -8.96 2.55 14.15
C LYS A 99 -9.04 2.44 12.63
N GLU A 100 -9.87 3.30 12.05
CA GLU A 100 -10.00 3.44 10.60
C GLU A 100 -8.96 4.41 10.02
N GLU A 101 -8.63 4.20 8.76
CA GLU A 101 -7.64 5.00 8.03
C GLU A 101 -8.32 6.07 7.19
N LYS A 102 -8.37 7.29 7.74
CA LYS A 102 -8.86 8.47 7.01
C LYS A 102 -7.85 8.97 5.99
N ILE A 103 -8.36 9.45 4.86
CA ILE A 103 -7.55 10.11 3.83
C ILE A 103 -7.28 11.56 4.25
N PRO A 104 -6.00 11.96 4.36
CA PRO A 104 -5.65 13.35 4.66
C PRO A 104 -6.10 14.35 3.57
N ASN A 105 -6.56 15.55 3.97
CA ASN A 105 -7.06 16.59 3.04
C ASN A 105 -6.02 17.04 2.01
N ASN A 106 -4.75 17.10 2.41
CA ASN A 106 -3.64 17.40 1.51
C ASN A 106 -3.57 16.38 0.34
N TYR A 107 -3.84 15.09 0.58
CA TYR A 107 -3.77 14.07 -0.46
C TYR A 107 -4.93 14.23 -1.44
N ILE A 108 -6.10 14.63 -0.92
CA ILE A 108 -7.28 14.94 -1.72
C ILE A 108 -7.01 16.13 -2.64
N ASN A 109 -6.47 17.22 -2.09
CA ASN A 109 -6.10 18.39 -2.86
C ASN A 109 -5.10 18.04 -3.97
N PHE A 110 -4.10 17.21 -3.67
CA PHE A 110 -3.14 16.72 -4.66
C PHE A 110 -3.81 15.93 -5.80
N LEU A 111 -4.77 15.05 -5.50
CA LEU A 111 -5.49 14.34 -6.58
C LEU A 111 -6.40 15.27 -7.38
N ASN A 112 -6.99 16.30 -6.76
CA ASN A 112 -7.79 17.28 -7.50
C ASN A 112 -6.94 18.11 -8.48
N THR A 113 -5.65 18.33 -8.17
CA THR A 113 -4.69 18.97 -9.09
C THR A 113 -4.19 18.04 -10.18
N LEU A 114 -4.27 16.72 -9.99
CA LEU A 114 -3.78 15.75 -10.94
C LEU A 114 -4.61 15.80 -12.24
N THR A 115 -3.91 15.83 -13.37
CA THR A 115 -4.51 15.89 -14.70
C THR A 115 -4.29 14.59 -15.47
N GLU A 116 -5.20 14.29 -16.41
CA GLU A 116 -5.03 13.17 -17.32
C GLU A 116 -3.73 13.27 -18.12
N LYS A 117 -3.35 14.50 -18.49
CA LYS A 117 -2.13 14.79 -19.23
C LYS A 117 -0.88 14.32 -18.46
N GLU A 118 -0.79 14.63 -17.17
CA GLU A 118 0.33 14.18 -16.32
C GLU A 118 0.40 12.64 -16.23
N LEU A 119 -0.75 11.97 -16.17
CA LEU A 119 -0.80 10.51 -16.16
C LEU A 119 -0.40 9.89 -17.50
N GLU A 120 -0.75 10.52 -18.62
CA GLU A 120 -0.33 10.06 -19.95
C GLU A 120 1.16 10.32 -20.19
N GLU A 121 1.70 11.45 -19.73
CA GLU A 121 3.15 11.71 -19.70
C GLU A 121 3.89 10.67 -18.84
N LEU A 122 3.36 10.32 -17.67
CA LEU A 122 3.89 9.24 -16.83
C LEU A 122 3.89 7.89 -17.57
N LYS A 123 2.85 7.62 -18.35
CA LYS A 123 2.73 6.39 -19.15
C LYS A 123 3.84 6.31 -20.20
N GLU A 124 4.14 7.41 -20.88
CA GLU A 124 5.27 7.50 -21.83
C GLU A 124 6.61 7.32 -21.12
N HIS A 125 6.81 8.01 -19.99
CA HIS A 125 8.02 7.86 -19.18
C HIS A 125 8.26 6.39 -18.80
N ILE A 126 7.23 5.67 -18.36
CA ILE A 126 7.33 4.26 -17.99
C ILE A 126 7.65 3.35 -19.19
N LYS A 127 7.12 3.66 -20.38
CA LYS A 127 7.47 2.93 -21.61
C LYS A 127 8.96 3.04 -21.91
N ASN A 128 9.58 4.18 -21.64
CA ASN A 128 10.99 4.45 -21.92
C ASN A 128 11.92 3.94 -20.81
N THR A 129 11.57 4.16 -19.53
CA THR A 129 12.45 3.89 -18.38
C THR A 129 12.47 2.41 -17.97
N VAL A 130 11.30 1.75 -17.90
CA VAL A 130 11.22 0.40 -17.31
C VAL A 130 11.67 -0.66 -18.32
N LYS A 131 12.77 -1.36 -18.04
CA LYS A 131 13.25 -2.43 -18.95
C LYS A 131 12.44 -3.73 -18.83
N ASN A 132 11.98 -4.05 -17.62
CA ASN A 132 11.26 -5.30 -17.36
C ASN A 132 9.85 -5.29 -17.98
N ARG A 133 9.63 -6.15 -19.00
CA ARG A 133 8.35 -6.26 -19.74
C ARG A 133 7.14 -6.51 -18.83
N HIS A 134 7.28 -7.34 -17.80
CA HIS A 134 6.17 -7.66 -16.90
C HIS A 134 5.82 -6.49 -15.98
N LEU A 135 6.84 -5.81 -15.45
CA LEU A 135 6.68 -4.65 -14.59
C LEU A 135 6.10 -3.47 -15.38
N LYS A 136 6.60 -3.23 -16.60
CA LYS A 136 6.05 -2.24 -17.54
C LYS A 136 4.55 -2.47 -17.76
N LYS A 137 4.13 -3.69 -18.13
CA LYS A 137 2.71 -4.03 -18.31
C LYS A 137 1.88 -3.89 -17.02
N LYS A 138 2.50 -4.03 -15.85
CA LYS A 138 1.82 -3.80 -14.57
C LYS A 138 1.58 -2.30 -14.36
N HIS A 139 2.60 -1.46 -14.50
CA HIS A 139 2.47 -0.01 -14.34
C HIS A 139 1.48 0.59 -15.34
N LEU A 140 1.54 0.21 -16.62
CA LEU A 140 0.59 0.71 -17.62
C LEU A 140 -0.87 0.43 -17.21
N ARG A 141 -1.16 -0.79 -16.74
CA ARG A 141 -2.51 -1.13 -16.25
C ARG A 141 -2.91 -0.40 -14.97
N GLU A 142 -1.94 -0.05 -14.11
CA GLU A 142 -2.23 0.73 -12.91
C GLU A 142 -2.51 2.21 -13.28
N ILE A 143 -1.79 2.74 -14.29
CA ILE A 143 -2.01 4.09 -14.83
C ILE A 143 -3.34 4.19 -15.57
N ASP A 144 -3.67 3.24 -16.44
CA ASP A 144 -4.95 3.23 -17.18
C ASP A 144 -6.13 3.25 -16.22
N LYS A 145 -6.07 2.46 -15.14
CA LYS A 145 -7.08 2.48 -14.06
C LYS A 145 -7.16 3.81 -13.32
N ALA A 146 -6.02 4.49 -13.14
CA ALA A 146 -5.98 5.78 -12.49
C ALA A 146 -6.65 6.85 -13.37
N ILE A 147 -6.45 6.79 -14.69
CA ILE A 147 -7.13 7.65 -15.66
C ILE A 147 -8.63 7.39 -15.64
N GLU A 148 -9.07 6.13 -15.73
CA GLU A 148 -10.49 5.75 -15.64
C GLU A 148 -11.14 6.27 -14.34
N PHE A 149 -10.42 6.19 -13.22
CA PHE A 149 -10.89 6.73 -11.94
C PHE A 149 -11.05 8.26 -11.97
N LEU A 150 -10.08 8.99 -12.51
CA LEU A 150 -10.19 10.45 -12.63
C LEU A 150 -11.35 10.88 -13.54
N GLN A 151 -11.56 10.18 -14.65
CA GLN A 151 -12.68 10.42 -15.57
C GLN A 151 -14.03 10.21 -14.89
N SER A 152 -14.15 9.16 -14.08
CA SER A 152 -15.39 8.90 -13.33
C SER A 152 -15.71 10.04 -12.36
N LEU A 153 -14.69 10.64 -11.73
CA LEU A 153 -14.86 11.76 -10.81
C LEU A 153 -15.29 13.05 -11.50
N GLU A 154 -14.84 13.28 -12.73
CA GLU A 154 -15.28 14.45 -13.51
C GLU A 154 -16.74 14.35 -13.96
N SER A 155 -17.22 13.13 -14.23
CA SER A 155 -18.57 12.89 -14.72
C SER A 155 -19.68 13.09 -13.67
N GLU A 156 -19.35 13.08 -12.38
CA GLU A 156 -20.31 13.18 -11.26
C GLU A 156 -20.56 14.62 -10.73
N SER A 157 -20.08 15.67 -11.42
CA SER A 157 -20.09 17.13 -11.06
C SER A 157 -18.95 17.59 -10.14
N GLU A 158 -18.61 18.90 -10.24
CA GLU A 158 -17.45 19.64 -9.65
C GLU A 158 -16.50 18.79 -8.80
N ARG A 159 -15.27 18.56 -9.29
CA ARG A 159 -14.16 17.77 -8.68
C ARG A 159 -13.90 18.09 -7.19
N VAL A 160 -14.81 17.71 -6.30
CA VAL A 160 -14.68 17.92 -4.85
C VAL A 160 -14.76 16.55 -4.20
N LEU A 161 -13.62 15.85 -4.24
CA LEU A 161 -13.39 14.70 -3.38
C LEU A 161 -13.57 15.13 -1.91
N LYS A 162 -14.49 14.48 -1.20
CA LYS A 162 -14.68 14.67 0.24
C LYS A 162 -13.71 13.79 1.03
N PRO A 163 -13.38 14.15 2.28
CA PRO A 163 -12.65 13.25 3.17
C PRO A 163 -13.33 11.88 3.23
N LEU A 164 -12.66 10.86 2.70
CA LEU A 164 -13.19 9.51 2.73
C LEU A 164 -12.76 8.84 4.04
N ASP A 165 -13.77 8.38 4.77
CA ASP A 165 -13.63 7.62 6.00
C ASP A 165 -13.72 6.12 5.72
N GLY A 166 -13.02 5.34 6.54
CA GLY A 166 -13.09 3.89 6.51
C GLY A 166 -12.34 3.24 5.35
N THR A 167 -12.79 2.04 5.01
CA THR A 167 -12.19 1.18 3.99
C THR A 167 -13.20 0.85 2.89
N SER A 168 -13.93 1.87 2.43
CA SER A 168 -14.90 1.75 1.34
C SER A 168 -14.21 1.51 -0.01
N PHE A 169 -14.94 1.02 -1.01
CA PHE A 169 -14.40 0.77 -2.34
C PHE A 169 -13.73 2.02 -2.95
N SER A 170 -14.34 3.20 -2.79
CA SER A 170 -13.78 4.48 -3.28
C SER A 170 -12.48 4.89 -2.58
N THR A 171 -12.30 4.58 -1.29
CA THR A 171 -11.03 4.84 -0.59
C THR A 171 -9.88 4.02 -1.15
N TYR A 172 -10.17 2.83 -1.64
CA TYR A 172 -9.15 1.90 -2.14
C TYR A 172 -8.61 2.29 -3.51
N ASP A 173 -9.50 2.76 -4.38
CA ASP A 173 -9.09 3.29 -5.67
C ASP A 173 -8.28 4.57 -5.49
N PHE A 174 -8.63 5.41 -4.52
CA PHE A 174 -7.84 6.58 -4.14
C PHE A 174 -6.40 6.22 -3.76
N TRP A 175 -6.19 5.27 -2.84
CA TRP A 175 -4.84 4.88 -2.41
C TRP A 175 -4.02 4.30 -3.56
N GLN A 176 -4.65 3.60 -4.52
CA GLN A 176 -3.99 3.10 -5.71
C GLN A 176 -3.59 4.23 -6.66
N VAL A 177 -4.49 5.17 -6.94
CA VAL A 177 -4.24 6.33 -7.80
C VAL A 177 -3.11 7.17 -7.22
N LEU A 178 -3.14 7.45 -5.92
CA LEU A 178 -2.08 8.18 -5.24
C LEU A 178 -0.73 7.45 -5.31
N LYS A 179 -0.72 6.12 -5.14
CA LYS A 179 0.49 5.31 -5.33
C LYS A 179 1.03 5.47 -6.76
N VAL A 180 0.15 5.43 -7.76
CA VAL A 180 0.55 5.57 -9.16
C VAL A 180 1.18 6.93 -9.39
N ALA A 181 0.49 8.01 -8.99
CA ALA A 181 0.93 9.38 -9.18
C ALA A 181 2.24 9.72 -8.46
N VAL A 182 2.51 9.12 -7.30
CA VAL A 182 3.66 9.53 -6.47
C VAL A 182 4.81 8.52 -6.50
N VAL A 183 4.52 7.23 -6.35
CA VAL A 183 5.57 6.20 -6.19
C VAL A 183 6.14 5.76 -7.53
N THR A 184 5.29 5.66 -8.55
CA THR A 184 5.70 5.21 -9.89
C THR A 184 6.71 6.15 -10.55
N PRO A 185 6.51 7.49 -10.58
CA PRO A 185 7.54 8.40 -11.09
C PRO A 185 8.78 8.42 -10.21
N PHE A 186 8.64 8.31 -8.89
CA PHE A 186 9.77 8.35 -7.96
C PHE A 186 10.71 7.15 -8.12
N SER A 187 10.18 5.93 -8.30
CA SER A 187 11.01 4.74 -8.47
C SER A 187 10.28 3.65 -9.29
N PRO A 188 10.37 3.72 -10.62
CA PRO A 188 9.58 2.88 -11.51
C PRO A 188 10.06 1.42 -11.59
N GLU A 189 11.32 1.14 -11.26
CA GLU A 189 11.85 -0.24 -11.29
C GLU A 189 11.71 -0.97 -9.95
N LYS A 190 11.74 -0.25 -8.83
CA LYS A 190 11.75 -0.87 -7.50
C LYS A 190 11.16 0.05 -6.44
N VAL A 191 10.15 -0.43 -5.74
CA VAL A 191 9.58 0.30 -4.60
C VAL A 191 10.65 0.48 -3.50
N PRO A 192 11.01 1.72 -3.14
CA PRO A 192 12.03 1.97 -2.14
C PRO A 192 11.56 1.50 -0.76
N ARG A 193 12.50 1.39 0.18
CA ARG A 193 12.16 1.07 1.58
C ARG A 193 11.89 2.32 2.41
N ASP A 194 12.57 3.40 2.06
CA ASP A 194 12.44 4.72 2.68
C ASP A 194 11.61 5.63 1.77
N PHE A 195 10.71 6.39 2.39
CA PHE A 195 9.81 7.36 1.76
C PHE A 195 9.92 8.74 2.41
N SER A 196 10.97 8.97 3.20
CA SER A 196 11.26 10.26 3.83
C SER A 196 11.28 11.44 2.82
N THR A 197 11.73 11.19 1.58
CA THR A 197 11.74 12.17 0.48
C THR A 197 10.33 12.67 0.11
N LEU A 198 9.29 11.84 0.30
CA LEU A 198 7.92 12.21 0.01
C LEU A 198 7.27 13.03 1.12
N LYS A 199 7.96 13.28 2.25
CA LYS A 199 7.40 14.06 3.37
C LYS A 199 7.05 15.49 2.95
N GLY A 200 7.90 16.14 2.16
CA GLY A 200 7.64 17.50 1.66
C GLY A 200 6.41 17.55 0.75
N LEU A 201 6.36 16.63 -0.21
CA LEU A 201 5.23 16.49 -1.13
C LEU A 201 3.96 16.11 -0.35
N LEU A 202 3.88 14.86 0.13
CA LEU A 202 2.68 14.28 0.72
C LEU A 202 2.26 14.96 2.02
N ILE A 203 3.16 15.13 2.99
CA ILE A 203 2.77 15.55 4.34
C ILE A 203 2.67 17.07 4.44
N GLN A 204 3.64 17.81 3.89
CA GLN A 204 3.65 19.28 3.96
C GLN A 204 2.81 19.93 2.87
N GLY A 205 2.38 19.18 1.85
CA GLY A 205 1.59 19.69 0.75
C GLY A 205 2.33 20.66 -0.15
N LYS A 206 3.65 20.50 -0.26
CA LYS A 206 4.48 21.30 -1.15
C LYS A 206 4.46 20.69 -2.55
N TRP A 207 3.41 20.96 -3.28
CA TRP A 207 3.25 20.61 -4.70
C TRP A 207 3.25 21.92 -5.50
N GLY A 208 4.35 22.19 -6.21
CA GLY A 208 4.45 23.31 -7.14
C GLY A 208 5.25 24.54 -6.70
N ASP A 209 5.78 24.60 -5.47
CA ASP A 209 6.68 25.69 -5.08
C ASP A 209 8.17 25.29 -5.28
N PRO A 210 8.99 26.15 -5.93
CA PRO A 210 10.41 25.91 -6.19
C PRO A 210 11.29 25.85 -4.94
#